data_AF-A0A352ART7-F1
#
_entry.id   AF-A0A352ART7-F1
#
_cell.length_a   1.000
_cell.length_b   1.000
_cell.length_c   1.000
_cell.angle_alpha   90.00
_cell.angle_beta   90.00
_cell.angle_gamma   90.00
#
_symmetry.space_group_name_H-M   'P 1'
#
loop_
_entity.id
_entity.type
_entity.pdbx_description
1 polymer ?
#
loop_
_entity_poly.entity_id
_entity_poly.type
_entity_poly.pdbx_seq_one_letter_code
_entity_poly.pdbx_strand_id
1 'polypeptide(L)'
;MAVSEVEYVSVEDIPLEVVEYEKAIFAAADDLANKPASLRKKIICDRLDKRLKEMTLLAQPYIRYPAITVDELIRLNMATLGEAIQVRRFARFSLG
;
A
#
# COMPACT_ATOMS: atom_id res chain seq x y z
N MET A 1 6.98 -3.07 -17.92
CA MET A 1 5.90 -3.29 -16.92
C MET A 1 6.14 -2.29 -15.81
N ALA A 2 5.25 -1.32 -15.64
CA ALA A 2 5.45 -0.23 -14.70
C ALA A 2 5.52 -0.79 -13.27
N VAL A 3 6.70 -0.73 -12.67
CA VAL A 3 6.92 -1.11 -11.29
C VAL A 3 6.35 0.02 -10.44
N SER A 4 5.30 -0.31 -9.69
CA SER A 4 4.69 0.50 -8.65
C SER A 4 5.78 1.23 -7.86
N GLU A 5 5.60 2.53 -7.66
CA GLU A 5 6.52 3.39 -6.92
C GLU A 5 6.35 3.09 -5.43
N VAL A 6 6.95 1.98 -5.01
CA VAL A 6 6.97 1.54 -3.62
C VAL A 6 8.06 2.32 -2.90
N GLU A 7 7.66 3.08 -1.90
CA GLU A 7 8.55 3.92 -1.07
C GLU A 7 8.68 3.37 0.36
N TYR A 8 7.71 2.58 0.81
CA TYR A 8 7.63 2.07 2.18
C TYR A 8 7.60 0.54 2.23
N VAL A 9 8.09 -0.04 3.33
CA VAL A 9 8.05 -1.50 3.53
C VAL A 9 6.61 -1.91 3.87
N SER A 10 6.05 -1.34 4.93
CA SER A 10 4.71 -1.61 5.42
C SER A 10 3.85 -0.34 5.44
N VAL A 11 2.53 -0.51 5.56
CA VAL A 11 1.60 0.62 5.73
C VAL A 11 1.87 1.37 7.04
N GLU A 12 2.45 0.69 8.02
CA GLU A 12 2.79 1.24 9.33
C GLU A 12 4.05 2.12 9.28
N ASP A 13 4.93 1.90 8.31
CA ASP A 13 6.11 2.75 8.06
C ASP A 13 5.73 4.09 7.39
N ILE A 14 4.50 4.25 6.93
CA ILE A 14 4.06 5.47 6.25
C ILE A 14 3.81 6.57 7.31
N PRO A 15 4.51 7.71 7.24
CA PRO A 15 4.28 8.81 8.16
C PRO A 15 2.88 9.37 8.01
N LEU A 16 2.24 9.71 9.13
CA LEU A 16 0.89 10.27 9.20
C LEU A 16 0.71 11.48 8.30
N GLU A 17 1.74 12.32 8.14
CA GLU A 17 1.73 13.49 7.27
C GLU A 17 1.38 13.14 5.82
N VAL A 18 1.95 12.05 5.29
CA VAL A 18 1.67 11.57 3.91
C VAL A 18 0.25 11.03 3.82
N VAL A 19 -0.19 10.29 4.84
CA VAL A 19 -1.56 9.75 4.92
C VAL A 19 -2.59 10.88 4.95
N GLU A 20 -2.35 11.92 5.75
CA GLU A 20 -3.23 13.08 5.86
C GLU A 20 -3.23 13.92 4.57
N TYR A 21 -2.07 14.09 3.94
CA TYR A 21 -1.94 14.78 2.67
C TYR A 21 -2.75 14.09 1.55
N GLU A 22 -2.56 12.78 1.37
CA GLU A 22 -3.34 11.97 0.41
C GLU A 22 -4.84 12.00 0.75
N LYS A 23 -5.19 11.85 2.03
CA LYS A 23 -6.58 11.94 2.49
C LYS A 23 -7.21 13.30 2.19
N ALA A 24 -6.46 14.40 2.34
CA ALA A 24 -6.92 15.74 2.01
C ALA A 24 -7.17 15.90 0.51
N ILE A 25 -6.30 15.35 -0.34
CA ILE A 25 -6.51 15.33 -1.81
C ILE A 25 -7.79 14.58 -2.15
N PHE A 26 -7.98 13.38 -1.59
CA PHE A 26 -9.21 12.60 -1.84
C PHE A 26 -10.45 13.26 -1.25
N ALA A 27 -10.35 13.95 -0.12
CA ALA A 27 -11.45 14.68 0.50
C ALA A 27 -11.81 15.96 -0.28
N ALA A 28 -10.83 16.58 -0.93
CA ALA A 28 -11.00 17.74 -1.82
C ALA A 28 -11.55 17.36 -3.21
N ALA A 29 -11.66 16.06 -3.53
CA ALA A 29 -12.20 15.61 -4.80
C ALA A 29 -13.71 15.93 -4.90
N ASP A 30 -14.05 16.82 -5.84
CA ASP A 30 -15.41 17.35 -6.07
C ASP A 30 -16.43 16.26 -6.46
N ASP A 31 -15.97 15.13 -7.01
CA ASP A 31 -16.76 13.93 -7.33
C ASP A 31 -17.56 13.34 -6.15
N LEU A 32 -17.16 13.69 -4.93
CA LEU A 32 -17.78 13.23 -3.69
C LEU A 32 -18.85 14.21 -3.19
N ALA A 33 -18.88 15.46 -3.67
CA ALA A 33 -19.78 16.51 -3.19
C ALA A 33 -21.27 16.13 -3.32
N ASN A 34 -21.62 15.41 -4.39
CA ASN A 34 -23.00 14.94 -4.66
C ASN A 34 -23.41 13.64 -3.94
N LYS A 35 -22.51 13.01 -3.16
CA LYS A 35 -22.80 11.74 -2.45
C LYS A 35 -23.05 11.97 -0.96
N PRO A 36 -23.85 11.12 -0.28
CA PRO A 36 -24.05 11.24 1.16
C PRO A 36 -22.73 11.02 1.92
N ALA A 37 -22.55 11.73 3.03
CA ALA A 37 -21.28 11.78 3.76
C ALA A 37 -20.73 10.40 4.17
N SER A 38 -21.61 9.43 4.46
CA SER A 38 -21.24 8.06 4.79
C SER A 38 -20.59 7.32 3.61
N LEU A 39 -21.13 7.48 2.39
CA LEU A 39 -20.53 6.91 1.18
C LEU A 39 -19.22 7.62 0.84
N ARG A 40 -19.14 8.94 1.03
CA ARG A 40 -17.89 9.67 0.77
C ARG A 40 -16.74 9.19 1.61
N LYS A 41 -16.94 9.09 2.93
CA LYS A 41 -15.92 8.58 3.86
C LYS A 41 -15.46 7.19 3.46
N LYS A 42 -16.39 6.32 3.06
CA LYS A 42 -16.06 4.96 2.61
C LYS A 42 -15.22 4.97 1.33
N ILE A 43 -15.55 5.81 0.35
CA ILE A 43 -14.77 5.96 -0.90
C ILE A 43 -13.39 6.55 -0.62
N ILE A 44 -13.29 7.55 0.25
CA ILE A 44 -12.01 8.16 0.64
C ILE A 44 -11.13 7.12 1.34
N CYS A 45 -11.69 6.35 2.28
CA CYS A 45 -10.97 5.25 2.92
C CYS A 45 -10.51 4.23 1.90
N ASP A 46 -11.36 3.78 0.97
CA ASP A 46 -10.99 2.79 -0.05
C ASP A 46 -9.87 3.29 -0.99
N ARG A 47 -9.96 4.55 -1.43
CA ARG A 47 -8.91 5.20 -2.24
C ARG A 47 -7.60 5.36 -1.48
N LEU A 48 -7.67 5.79 -0.22
CA LEU A 48 -6.52 5.90 0.64
C LEU A 48 -5.88 4.53 0.86
N ASP A 49 -6.66 3.50 1.20
CA ASP A 49 -6.20 2.13 1.39
C ASP A 49 -5.49 1.61 0.14
N LYS A 50 -6.08 1.83 -1.05
CA LYS A 50 -5.46 1.49 -2.33
C LYS A 50 -4.14 2.21 -2.53
N ARG A 51 -4.08 3.51 -2.26
CA ARG A 51 -2.86 4.31 -2.41
C ARG A 51 -1.76 3.86 -1.45
N LEU A 52 -2.08 3.61 -0.19
CA LEU A 52 -1.15 3.09 0.80
C LEU A 52 -0.63 1.70 0.38
N LYS A 53 -1.48 0.86 -0.19
CA LYS A 53 -1.08 -0.45 -0.75
C LYS A 53 -0.16 -0.30 -1.97
N GLU A 54 -0.38 0.72 -2.81
CA GLU A 54 0.50 1.01 -3.95
C GLU A 54 1.88 1.52 -3.52
N MET A 55 1.96 2.25 -2.41
CA MET A 55 3.20 2.78 -1.86
C MET A 55 3.99 1.78 -1.01
N THR A 56 3.40 0.61 -0.68
CA THR A 56 3.99 -0.36 0.26
C THR A 56 4.38 -1.66 -0.38
N LEU A 57 5.56 -2.17 -0.04
CA LEU A 57 6.12 -3.38 -0.63
C LEU A 57 5.29 -4.61 -0.26
N LEU A 58 4.89 -4.71 1.00
CA LEU A 58 4.18 -5.87 1.55
C LEU A 58 2.82 -6.10 0.89
N ALA A 59 2.12 -5.04 0.51
CA ALA A 59 0.80 -5.13 -0.11
C ALA A 59 0.84 -5.38 -1.62
N GLN A 60 2.03 -5.32 -2.25
CA GLN A 60 2.14 -5.59 -3.68
C GLN A 60 1.88 -7.06 -4.00
N PRO A 61 1.24 -7.34 -5.15
CA PRO A 61 1.17 -8.69 -5.67
C PRO A 61 2.57 -9.19 -6.02
N TYR A 62 2.87 -10.44 -5.69
CA TYR A 62 4.17 -11.02 -5.97
C TYR A 62 4.35 -11.22 -7.49
N ILE A 63 5.45 -10.69 -8.06
CA ILE A 63 5.67 -10.65 -9.53
C ILE A 63 5.59 -12.04 -10.17
N ARG A 64 6.08 -13.08 -9.49
CA ARG A 64 6.03 -14.46 -10.01
C ARG A 64 4.69 -15.15 -9.75
N TYR A 65 3.93 -14.70 -8.75
CA TYR A 65 2.65 -15.29 -8.39
C TYR A 65 1.68 -14.18 -7.92
N PRO A 66 1.00 -13.50 -8.85
CA PRO A 66 0.18 -12.33 -8.52
C PRO A 66 -1.08 -12.66 -7.70
N ALA A 67 -1.37 -13.94 -7.48
CA ALA A 67 -2.46 -14.39 -6.63
C ALA A 67 -2.14 -14.30 -5.13
N ILE A 68 -0.88 -14.09 -4.75
CA ILE A 68 -0.50 -13.78 -3.36
C ILE A 68 0.24 -12.45 -3.29
N THR A 69 0.13 -11.81 -2.14
CA THR A 69 0.90 -10.61 -1.81
C THR A 69 2.29 -10.96 -1.27
N VAL A 70 3.20 -9.98 -1.26
CA VAL A 70 4.52 -10.15 -0.64
C VAL A 70 4.41 -10.43 0.86
N ASP A 71 3.44 -9.81 1.55
CA ASP A 71 3.12 -10.08 2.97
C ASP A 71 2.75 -11.56 3.19
N GLU A 72 1.83 -12.09 2.38
CA GLU A 72 1.41 -13.49 2.47
C GLU A 72 2.57 -14.45 2.19
N LEU A 73 3.41 -14.14 1.21
CA LEU A 73 4.60 -14.93 0.91
C LEU A 73 5.58 -14.95 2.10
N ILE A 74 5.79 -13.81 2.76
CA ILE A 74 6.64 -13.74 3.95
C ILE A 74 6.05 -14.59 5.08
N ARG A 75 4.75 -14.47 5.35
CA ARG A 75 4.06 -15.26 6.39
C ARG A 75 4.13 -16.76 6.13
N LEU A 76 3.95 -17.18 4.88
CA LEU A 76 4.03 -18.59 4.50
C LEU A 76 5.44 -19.15 4.67
N ASN A 77 6.47 -18.35 4.35
CA ASN A 77 7.86 -18.71 4.61
C ASN A 77 8.17 -18.74 6.10
N MET A 78 7.67 -17.79 6.90
CA MET A 78 7.82 -17.80 8.36
C MET A 78 7.26 -19.08 8.98
N ALA A 79 6.07 -19.51 8.54
CA ALA A 79 5.44 -20.74 9.01
C ALA A 79 6.22 -21.99 8.60
N THR A 80 6.87 -21.96 7.43
CA THR A 80 7.65 -23.10 6.89
C THR A 80 9.02 -23.21 7.54
N LEU A 81 9.69 -22.08 7.79
CA LEU A 81 11.05 -22.01 8.33
C LEU A 81 11.08 -21.97 9.87
N GLY A 82 9.98 -21.57 10.52
CA GLY A 82 9.92 -21.41 11.97
C GLY A 82 10.68 -20.18 12.49
N GLU A 83 11.15 -19.31 11.61
CA GLU A 83 11.89 -18.08 11.94
C GLU A 83 11.12 -16.83 11.49
N ALA A 84 11.30 -15.74 12.24
CA ALA A 84 10.69 -14.46 11.91
C ALA A 84 11.45 -13.78 10.77
N ILE A 85 10.81 -13.65 9.61
CA ILE A 85 11.37 -13.00 8.42
C ILE A 85 10.78 -11.60 8.32
N GLN A 86 11.62 -10.59 8.33
CA GLN A 86 11.22 -9.20 8.16
C GLN A 86 12.10 -8.51 7.13
N VAL A 87 11.47 -7.75 6.23
CA VAL A 87 12.18 -6.89 5.28
C VAL A 87 12.66 -5.65 6.03
N ARG A 88 13.98 -5.52 6.22
CA ARG A 88 14.55 -4.38 6.95
C ARG A 88 14.72 -3.14 6.08
N ARG A 89 15.23 -3.31 4.85
CA ARG A 89 15.49 -2.24 3.88
C ARG A 89 15.38 -2.79 2.47
N PHE A 90 14.88 -1.96 1.56
CA PHE A 90 14.97 -2.20 0.13
C PHE A 90 15.49 -0.94 -0.56
N ALA A 91 16.16 -1.11 -1.69
CA ALA A 91 16.58 -0.01 -2.54
C ALA A 91 16.20 -0.37 -3.98
N ARG A 92 15.45 0.52 -4.63
CA ARG A 92 15.11 0.39 -6.04
C ARG A 92 15.98 1.35 -6.83
N PHE A 93 16.74 0.81 -7.78
CA PHE A 93 17.48 1.61 -8.76
C PHE A 93 16.77 1.47 -10.11
N SER A 94 16.26 2.57 -10.64
CA SER A 94 15.79 2.66 -12.02
C SER A 94 16.83 3.44 -12.83
N LEU A 95 17.46 2.77 -13.79
CA LEU A 95 18.21 3.45 -14.84
C LEU A 95 17.20 4.12 -15.77
N GLY A 96 17.28 5.45 -15.86
CA GLY A 96 16.48 6.27 -16.78
C GLY A 96 16.87 6.04 -18.22
#